data_AF-A0A7V0Y1C8-F1
#
_entry.id   AF-A0A7V0Y1C8-F1
#
_cell.length_a   1.000
_cell.length_b   1.000
_cell.length_c   1.000
_cell.angle_alpha   90.00
_cell.angle_beta   90.00
_cell.angle_gamma   90.00
#
_symmetry.space_group_name_H-M   'P 1'
#
loop_
_entity.id
_entity.type
_entity.pdbx_description
1 polymer ?
#
loop_
_entity_poly.entity_id
_entity_poly.type
_entity_poly.pdbx_seq_one_letter_code
_entity_poly.pdbx_strand_id
1 'polypeptide(L)'
;MSTSVCDFCSAPDVTWQYPARSFVAYAVNGVVGQSVGDWAACRVCHELIEAGDRQGLLERSLQTLLEKNPEMLPEEAELRDQLAQIHGMFFAHQAGAAMCLYP
;
A
#
# COMPACT_ATOMS: atom_id res chain seq x y z
N MET A 1 -3.34 -7.97 -20.06
CA MET A 1 -3.02 -6.61 -19.54
C MET A 1 -3.04 -6.73 -18.03
N SER A 2 -1.91 -6.54 -17.35
CA SER A 2 -1.85 -6.67 -15.90
C SER A 2 -2.75 -5.58 -15.28
N THR A 3 -3.81 -6.03 -14.63
CA THR A 3 -4.79 -5.23 -13.90
C THR A 3 -4.23 -4.84 -12.53
N SER A 4 -3.14 -4.05 -12.51
CA SER A 4 -2.56 -3.59 -11.26
C SER A 4 -3.43 -2.52 -10.65
N VAL A 5 -3.77 -2.66 -9.36
CA VAL A 5 -4.39 -1.60 -8.55
C VAL A 5 -3.30 -0.98 -7.67
N CYS A 6 -3.54 0.24 -7.19
CA CYS A 6 -2.69 0.89 -6.21
C CYS A 6 -2.65 0.06 -4.92
N ASP A 7 -1.47 -0.30 -4.43
CA ASP A 7 -1.31 -1.11 -3.21
C ASP A 7 -1.74 -0.36 -1.94
N PHE A 8 -1.93 0.96 -2.02
CA PHE A 8 -2.31 1.80 -0.90
C PHE A 8 -3.84 1.99 -0.81
N CYS A 9 -4.48 2.42 -1.92
CA CYS A 9 -5.92 2.76 -1.92
C CYS A 9 -6.76 1.88 -2.86
N SER A 10 -6.14 0.89 -3.50
CA SER A 10 -6.77 -0.01 -4.47
C SER A 10 -7.45 0.71 -5.66
N ALA A 11 -7.05 1.94 -5.96
CA ALA A 11 -7.50 2.63 -7.16
C ALA A 11 -6.88 1.98 -8.41
N PRO A 12 -7.60 1.89 -9.54
CA PRO A 12 -7.13 1.16 -10.73
C PRO A 12 -6.08 1.92 -11.56
N ASP A 13 -5.86 3.21 -11.29
CA ASP A 13 -5.01 4.13 -12.04
C ASP A 13 -3.56 4.13 -11.54
N VAL A 14 -2.90 2.98 -11.62
CA VAL A 14 -1.47 2.87 -11.26
C VAL A 14 -0.60 3.60 -12.28
N THR A 15 0.24 4.51 -11.79
CA THR A 15 1.20 5.27 -12.61
C THR A 15 2.63 5.18 -12.09
N TRP A 16 2.82 4.71 -10.86
CA TRP A 16 4.12 4.64 -10.19
C TRP A 16 4.37 3.24 -9.65
N GLN A 17 5.65 2.88 -9.61
CA GLN A 17 6.14 1.66 -8.99
C GLN A 17 7.28 2.00 -8.04
N TYR A 18 7.18 1.54 -6.80
CA TYR A 18 8.17 1.70 -5.75
C TYR A 18 8.92 0.39 -5.55
N PRO A 19 10.24 0.35 -5.81
CA PRO A 19 11.05 -0.80 -5.46
C PRO A 19 11.02 -1.05 -3.95
N ALA A 20 10.62 -2.24 -3.53
CA ALA A 20 10.65 -2.65 -2.13
C ALA A 20 11.42 -3.97 -2.01
N ARG A 21 12.19 -4.11 -0.93
CA ARG A 21 12.87 -5.38 -0.65
C ARG A 21 11.81 -6.37 -0.18
N SER A 22 11.72 -7.53 -0.84
CA SER A 22 10.90 -8.64 -0.36
C SER A 22 11.29 -8.99 1.08
N PHE A 23 10.30 -9.09 1.96
CA PHE A 23 10.51 -9.51 3.35
C PHE A 23 9.62 -10.72 3.68
N VAL A 24 10.07 -11.50 4.66
CA VAL A 24 9.31 -12.64 5.18
C VAL A 24 8.22 -12.09 6.10
N ALA A 25 6.96 -12.16 5.67
CA ALA A 25 5.80 -11.69 6.41
C ALA A 25 5.41 -12.67 7.54
N TYR A 26 5.67 -13.96 7.39
CA TYR A 26 5.63 -14.96 8.48
C TYR A 26 6.30 -16.27 8.06
N ALA A 27 6.78 -17.05 9.05
CA ALA A 27 7.24 -18.42 8.87
C ALA A 27 6.57 -19.33 9.91
N VAL A 28 5.62 -20.17 9.48
CA VAL A 28 4.98 -21.19 10.34
C VAL A 28 5.09 -22.54 9.64
N ASN A 29 5.64 -23.55 10.33
CA ASN A 29 5.81 -24.92 9.84
C ASN A 29 6.43 -25.04 8.42
N GLY A 30 7.42 -24.20 8.11
CA GLY A 30 8.11 -24.23 6.81
C GLY A 30 7.37 -23.55 5.67
N VAL A 31 6.18 -22.97 5.91
CA VAL A 31 5.49 -22.08 4.97
C VAL A 31 5.94 -20.66 5.23
N VAL A 32 6.64 -20.08 4.25
CA VAL A 32 7.05 -18.68 4.24
C VAL A 32 5.97 -17.89 3.50
N GLY A 33 5.22 -17.05 4.22
CA GLY A 33 4.47 -15.97 3.58
C GLY A 33 5.44 -14.87 3.21
N GLN A 34 5.72 -14.66 1.92
CA GLN A 34 6.44 -13.47 1.45
C GLN A 34 5.43 -12.37 1.13
N SER A 35 5.68 -11.14 1.58
CA SER A 35 5.08 -9.98 0.93
C SER A 35 6.04 -9.50 -0.16
N VAL A 36 5.47 -9.21 -1.32
CA VAL A 36 6.00 -9.43 -2.67
C VAL A 36 6.43 -8.11 -3.30
N GLY A 37 7.68 -8.04 -3.79
CA GLY A 37 8.05 -7.19 -4.92
C GLY A 37 7.81 -5.68 -4.80
N ASP A 38 7.78 -5.02 -5.95
CA ASP A 38 7.59 -3.58 -6.06
C ASP A 38 6.13 -3.19 -5.79
N TRP A 39 5.91 -2.04 -5.14
CA TRP A 39 4.58 -1.53 -4.80
C TRP A 39 4.08 -0.54 -5.85
N ALA A 40 2.89 -0.79 -6.37
CA ALA A 40 2.16 0.07 -7.29
C ALA A 40 1.48 1.23 -6.54
N ALA A 41 1.66 2.46 -7.03
CA ALA A 41 0.95 3.63 -6.53
C ALA A 41 0.23 4.36 -7.68
N CYS A 42 -0.98 4.83 -7.40
CA CYS A 42 -1.61 5.86 -8.23
C CYS A 42 -0.94 7.22 -7.96
N ARG A 43 -1.20 8.20 -8.84
CA ARG A 43 -0.61 9.54 -8.74
C ARG A 43 -0.81 10.19 -7.37
N VAL A 44 -2.00 10.09 -6.79
CA VAL A 44 -2.32 10.73 -5.50
C VAL A 44 -1.54 10.10 -4.35
N CYS A 45 -1.45 8.77 -4.31
CA CYS A 45 -0.68 8.09 -3.26
C CYS A 45 0.82 8.34 -3.42
N HIS A 46 1.32 8.40 -4.65
CA HIS A 46 2.69 8.83 -4.93
C HIS A 46 2.96 10.24 -4.39
N GLU A 47 2.11 11.22 -4.70
CA GLU A 47 2.26 12.60 -4.22
C GLU A 47 2.31 12.66 -2.67
N LEU A 48 1.48 11.88 -1.97
CA LEU A 48 1.49 11.79 -0.50
C LEU A 48 2.79 11.14 0.04
N ILE A 49 3.28 10.09 -0.62
CA ILE A 49 4.53 9.42 -0.26
C ILE A 49 5.72 10.37 -0.41
N GLU A 50 5.84 11.06 -1.55
CA GLU A 50 6.94 12.00 -1.82
C GLU A 50 6.89 13.24 -0.91
N ALA A 51 5.69 13.67 -0.50
CA ALA A 51 5.52 14.74 0.48
C ALA A 51 5.84 14.30 1.93
N GLY A 52 6.04 13.01 2.17
CA GLY A 52 6.21 12.45 3.52
C GLY A 52 4.91 12.44 4.35
N ASP A 53 3.75 12.63 3.72
CA ASP A 53 2.45 12.69 4.38
C ASP A 53 1.87 11.28 4.62
N ARG A 54 2.43 10.63 5.64
CA ARG A 54 2.01 9.28 6.04
C ARG A 54 0.58 9.25 6.58
N GLN A 55 0.14 10.32 7.25
CA GLN A 55 -1.20 10.40 7.81
C GLN A 55 -2.24 10.56 6.70
N GLY A 56 -2.01 11.45 5.75
CA GLY A 56 -2.88 11.61 4.58
C GLY A 56 -2.96 10.34 3.73
N LEU A 57 -1.85 9.61 3.57
CA LEU A 57 -1.84 8.31 2.91
C LEU A 57 -2.73 7.28 3.63
N LEU A 58 -2.61 7.20 4.96
CA LEU A 58 -3.44 6.31 5.78
C LEU A 58 -4.93 6.64 5.69
N GLU A 59 -5.29 7.92 5.85
CA GLU A 59 -6.67 8.38 5.79
C GLU A 59 -7.30 8.10 4.43
N ARG A 60 -6.56 8.35 3.34
CA ARG A 60 -7.00 8.02 1.99
C ARG A 60 -7.26 6.53 1.81
N SER A 61 -6.33 5.68 2.25
CA SER A 61 -6.48 4.22 2.16
C SER A 61 -7.72 3.74 2.90
N LEU A 62 -7.90 4.17 4.14
CA LEU A 62 -9.04 3.83 4.98
C LEU A 62 -10.36 4.29 4.35
N GLN A 63 -10.42 5.55 3.89
CA GLN A 63 -11.60 6.09 3.22
C GLN A 63 -11.98 5.24 1.99
N THR A 64 -11.03 4.98 1.09
CA THR A 64 -11.33 4.19 -0.11
C THR A 64 -11.71 2.74 0.17
N LEU A 65 -11.20 2.16 1.26
CA LEU A 65 -11.57 0.82 1.71
C LEU A 65 -13.03 0.78 2.19
N LEU A 66 -13.41 1.74 3.05
CA LEU A 66 -14.76 1.84 3.61
C LEU A 66 -15.81 2.26 2.56
N GLU A 67 -15.44 3.11 1.60
CA GLU A 67 -16.33 3.46 0.47
C GLU A 67 -16.68 2.24 -0.38
N LYS A 68 -15.73 1.29 -0.53
CA LYS A 68 -15.95 0.05 -1.28
C LYS A 68 -16.62 -1.05 -0.45
N ASN A 69 -16.45 -1.03 0.86
CA ASN A 69 -16.91 -2.05 1.80
C ASN A 69 -17.56 -1.37 3.04
N PRO A 70 -18.72 -0.71 2.88
CA PRO A 70 -19.35 0.06 3.95
C PRO A 70 -19.76 -0.81 5.15
N GLU A 71 -19.94 -2.12 4.96
CA GLU A 71 -20.17 -3.09 6.03
C GLU A 71 -19.03 -3.17 7.04
N MET A 72 -17.82 -2.73 6.67
CA MET A 72 -16.62 -2.75 7.51
C MET A 72 -16.45 -1.49 8.40
N LEU A 73 -17.40 -0.55 8.34
CA LEU A 73 -17.40 0.66 9.18
C LEU A 73 -17.29 0.38 10.68
N PRO A 74 -17.96 -0.65 11.26
CA PRO A 74 -17.81 -0.97 12.67
C PRO A 74 -16.38 -1.32 13.08
N GLU A 75 -15.56 -1.82 12.15
CA GLU A 75 -14.17 -2.21 12.38
C GLU A 75 -13.16 -1.11 11.98
N GLU A 76 -13.59 0.12 11.69
CA GLU A 76 -12.73 1.22 11.19
C GLU A 76 -11.43 1.38 11.99
N ALA A 77 -11.51 1.33 13.32
CA ALA A 77 -10.34 1.51 14.18
C ALA A 77 -9.30 0.40 13.98
N GLU A 78 -9.73 -0.85 13.90
CA GLU A 78 -8.85 -1.99 13.65
C GLU A 78 -8.24 -1.93 12.24
N LEU A 79 -9.05 -1.56 11.24
CA LEU A 79 -8.58 -1.38 9.87
C LEU A 79 -7.55 -0.27 9.77
N ARG A 80 -7.74 0.83 10.50
CA ARG A 80 -6.77 1.92 10.57
C ARG A 80 -5.43 1.44 11.11
N ASP A 81 -5.44 0.64 12.18
CA ASP A 81 -4.21 0.10 12.76
C ASP A 81 -3.50 -0.88 11.81
N GLN A 82 -4.25 -1.75 11.13
CA GLN A 82 -3.72 -2.67 10.14
C GLN A 82 -3.11 -1.93 8.93
N LEU A 83 -3.80 -0.93 8.40
CA LEU A 83 -3.29 -0.10 7.30
C LEU A 83 -2.03 0.67 7.72
N ALA A 84 -2.02 1.23 8.93
CA ALA A 84 -0.86 1.92 9.47
C ALA A 84 0.35 0.98 9.59
N GLN A 85 0.13 -0.26 10.03
CA GLN A 85 1.17 -1.28 10.10
C GLN A 85 1.71 -1.64 8.71
N ILE A 86 0.83 -1.88 7.74
CA ILE A 86 1.20 -2.23 6.36
C ILE A 86 1.98 -1.09 5.69
N HIS A 87 1.51 0.15 5.81
CA HIS A 87 2.25 1.32 5.32
C HIS A 87 3.61 1.47 6.03
N GLY A 88 3.66 1.23 7.34
CA GLY A 88 4.90 1.24 8.11
C GLY A 88 5.93 0.23 7.56
N MET A 89 5.50 -0.97 7.19
CA MET A 89 6.35 -1.98 6.55
C MET A 89 6.84 -1.50 5.18
N PHE A 90 5.98 -0.91 4.35
CA PHE A 90 6.41 -0.33 3.07
C PHE A 90 7.55 0.69 3.25
N PHE A 91 7.38 1.67 4.14
CA PHE A 91 8.40 2.69 4.38
C PHE A 91 9.69 2.12 4.97
N ALA A 92 9.61 1.06 5.79
CA ALA A 92 10.79 0.40 6.35
C ALA A 92 11.58 -0.41 5.31
N HIS A 93 10.92 -0.86 4.24
CA HIS A 93 11.49 -1.77 3.24
C HIS A 93 11.66 -1.16 1.83
N GLN A 94 11.33 0.13 1.66
CA GLN A 94 11.56 0.86 0.42
C GLN A 94 13.04 0.81 0.03
N ALA A 95 13.32 0.32 -1.19
CA ALA A 95 14.65 -0.05 -1.64
C ALA A 95 15.26 0.95 -2.63
N GLY A 96 14.47 1.92 -3.11
CA GLY A 96 14.88 2.88 -4.12
C GLY A 96 13.80 3.92 -4.42
N ALA A 97 14.10 4.82 -5.35
CA ALA A 97 13.18 5.86 -5.80
C ALA A 97 12.01 5.28 -6.62
N ALA A 98 10.89 6.00 -6.63
CA ALA A 98 9.74 5.67 -7.46
C ALA A 98 10.10 5.72 -8.96
N MET A 99 9.57 4.76 -9.72
CA MET A 99 9.66 4.73 -11.18
C MET A 99 8.29 5.03 -11.77
N CYS A 100 8.21 6.04 -12.65
CA CYS A 100 7.00 6.30 -13.41
C CYS A 100 6.84 5.24 -14.50
N LEU A 101 5.69 4.57 -14.54
CA LEU A 101 5.42 3.48 -15.49
C LEU A 101 5.04 3.99 -16.88
N TYR A 102 4.55 5.23 -16.97
CA TYR A 102 4.15 5.88 -18.22
C TYR A 102 4.56 7.36 -18.18
N PRO A 103 5.71 7.74 -18.77
CA PRO A 103 6.16 9.13 -18.83
C PRO A 103 5.32 9.99 -19.78
#